data_AF-A0A7Y4VDR0-F1
#
_entry.id   AF-A0A7Y4VDR0-F1
#
_cell.length_a   1.000
_cell.length_b   1.000
_cell.length_c   1.000
_cell.angle_alpha   90.00
_cell.angle_beta   90.00
_cell.angle_gamma   90.00
#
_symmetry.space_group_name_H-M   'P 1'
#
loop_
_entity.id
_entity.type
_entity.pdbx_description
1 polymer ?
#
loop_
_entity_poly.entity_id
_entity_poly.type
_entity_poly.pdbx_seq_one_letter_code
_entity_poly.pdbx_strand_id
1 'polypeptide(L)'
;MSAKEIISSLIGARLELQDESLFEQFTFWPDHAVQVFGDRNGVAGPVLDYVVTRGGRVKFGFGDGVVSFTWDEIELKDDYLLVKCGICVRECSYTYRPIKRYAVKRPRGLTR
;
A
#
# COMPACT_ATOMS: atom_id res chain seq x y z
N MET A 1 14.92 4.61 -2.23
CA MET A 1 14.37 4.12 -0.95
C MET A 1 14.17 2.63 -1.05
N SER A 2 14.39 1.90 0.03
CA SER A 2 14.03 0.48 0.15
C SER A 2 12.52 0.32 0.25
N ALA A 3 12.02 -0.88 -0.08
CA ALA A 3 10.59 -1.17 0.07
C ALA A 3 10.09 -0.96 1.51
N LYS A 4 10.93 -1.26 2.50
CA LYS A 4 10.61 -1.01 3.92
C LYS A 4 10.40 0.48 4.22
N GLU A 5 11.27 1.34 3.70
CA GLU A 5 11.16 2.80 3.88
C GLU A 5 9.94 3.36 3.16
N ILE A 6 9.64 2.85 1.96
CA ILE A 6 8.45 3.24 1.20
C ILE A 6 7.17 2.82 1.94
N ILE A 7 7.04 1.57 2.38
CA ILE A 7 5.86 1.15 3.13
C ILE A 7 5.72 1.94 4.44
N SER A 8 6.85 2.19 5.12
CA SER A 8 6.87 3.02 6.33
C SER A 8 6.39 4.45 6.08
N SER A 9 6.70 5.06 4.93
CA SER A 9 6.23 6.41 4.60
C SER A 9 4.74 6.45 4.23
N LEU A 10 4.19 5.30 3.83
CA LEU A 10 2.78 5.13 3.46
C LEU A 10 1.87 4.75 4.63
N ILE A 11 2.39 4.58 5.86
CA ILE A 11 1.56 4.28 7.03
C ILE A 11 0.52 5.40 7.24
N GLY A 12 -0.75 5.00 7.28
CA GLY A 12 -1.91 5.88 7.37
C GLY A 12 -2.25 6.63 6.07
N ALA A 13 -1.52 6.40 4.99
CA ALA A 13 -1.88 6.88 3.65
C ALA A 13 -2.88 5.94 2.99
N ARG A 14 -3.70 6.50 2.08
CA ARG A 14 -4.60 5.73 1.22
C ARG A 14 -4.00 5.73 -0.19
N LEU A 15 -3.64 4.54 -0.66
CA LEU A 15 -3.31 4.28 -2.05
C LEU A 15 -4.59 3.96 -2.80
N GLU A 16 -4.74 4.49 -4.01
CA GLU A 16 -5.83 4.19 -4.92
C GLU A 16 -5.27 3.90 -6.30
N LEU A 17 -5.60 2.73 -6.82
CA LEU A 17 -5.27 2.29 -8.16
C LEU A 17 -5.94 3.21 -9.18
N GLN A 18 -5.16 3.72 -10.11
CA GLN A 18 -5.67 4.51 -11.23
C GLN A 18 -6.04 3.56 -12.38
N ASP A 19 -7.23 2.95 -12.27
CA ASP A 19 -7.82 2.09 -13.31
C ASP A 19 -9.28 2.52 -13.57
N GLU A 20 -9.67 2.57 -14.84
CA GLU A 20 -11.01 3.02 -15.24
C GLU A 20 -12.10 1.99 -14.92
N SER A 21 -11.72 0.71 -14.89
CA SER A 21 -12.62 -0.43 -14.75
C SER A 21 -12.68 -1.00 -13.33
N LEU A 22 -11.61 -0.81 -12.57
CA LEU A 22 -11.42 -1.41 -11.26
C LEU A 22 -11.20 -0.34 -10.20
N PHE A 23 -11.84 -0.51 -9.05
CA PHE A 23 -11.52 0.26 -7.87
C PHE A 23 -10.72 -0.61 -6.90
N GLU A 24 -9.46 -0.24 -6.68
CA GLU A 24 -8.61 -0.90 -5.70
C GLU A 24 -7.91 0.14 -4.84
N GLN A 25 -7.88 -0.09 -3.53
CA GLN A 25 -7.23 0.78 -2.58
C GLN A 25 -6.51 0.01 -1.50
N PHE A 26 -5.40 0.57 -1.04
CA PHE A 26 -4.64 0.06 0.09
C PHE A 26 -4.47 1.12 1.16
N THR A 27 -4.65 0.72 2.41
CA THR A 27 -4.26 1.51 3.57
C THR A 27 -3.27 0.71 4.40
N PHE A 28 -2.08 1.27 4.64
CA PHE A 28 -1.06 0.61 5.45
C PHE A 28 -1.15 1.02 6.91
N TRP A 29 -1.06 0.03 7.79
CA TRP A 29 -0.90 0.16 9.23
C TRP A 29 0.44 -0.47 9.66
N PRO A 30 0.91 -0.23 10.90
CA PRO A 30 2.20 -0.75 11.34
C PRO A 30 2.33 -2.29 11.29
N ASP A 31 1.22 -3.00 11.45
CA ASP A 31 1.12 -4.45 11.59
C ASP A 31 0.36 -5.13 10.45
N HIS A 32 -0.55 -4.42 9.77
CA HIS A 32 -1.38 -4.97 8.71
C HIS A 32 -1.67 -3.93 7.62
N ALA A 33 -2.30 -4.37 6.54
CA ALA A 33 -2.84 -3.53 5.48
C ALA A 33 -4.34 -3.81 5.31
N VAL A 34 -5.11 -2.79 4.94
CA VAL A 34 -6.50 -2.95 4.53
C VAL A 34 -6.54 -2.77 3.02
N GLN A 35 -6.93 -3.82 2.30
CA GLN A 35 -7.22 -3.75 0.88
C GLN A 35 -8.72 -3.53 0.72
N VAL A 36 -9.12 -2.63 -0.17
CA VAL A 36 -10.49 -2.51 -0.66
C VAL A 36 -10.45 -2.75 -2.16
N PHE A 37 -11.27 -3.65 -2.66
CA PHE A 37 -11.30 -4.04 -4.07
C PHE A 37 -12.74 -4.24 -4.53
N GLY A 38 -13.03 -3.85 -5.76
CA GLY A 38 -14.33 -4.09 -6.39
C GLY A 38 -14.52 -3.28 -7.65
N ASP A 39 -15.76 -3.31 -8.16
CA ASP A 39 -16.18 -2.36 -9.18
C ASP A 39 -16.60 -1.03 -8.52
N ARG A 40 -16.86 0.01 -9.32
CA ARG A 40 -17.28 1.32 -8.78
C ARG A 40 -18.65 1.30 -8.09
N ASN A 41 -19.43 0.22 -8.22
CA ASN A 41 -20.77 0.08 -7.66
C ASN A 41 -20.82 -0.78 -6.39
N GLY A 42 -19.76 -1.54 -6.07
CA GLY A 42 -19.66 -2.39 -4.91
C GLY A 42 -18.22 -2.66 -4.52
N VAL A 43 -17.82 -2.14 -3.36
CA VAL A 43 -16.46 -2.30 -2.82
C VAL A 43 -16.49 -3.09 -1.51
N ALA A 44 -15.65 -4.11 -1.42
CA ALA A 44 -15.43 -4.87 -0.19
C ALA A 44 -13.93 -5.11 -0.03
N GLY A 45 -13.47 -5.42 1.18
CA GLY A 45 -12.04 -5.39 1.44
C GLY A 45 -11.58 -6.26 2.59
N PRO A 46 -10.63 -7.19 2.36
CA PRO A 46 -10.01 -7.93 3.45
C PRO A 46 -8.99 -7.09 4.23
N VAL A 47 -8.81 -7.46 5.49
CA VAL A 47 -7.59 -7.12 6.24
C VAL A 47 -6.54 -8.15 5.88
N LEU A 48 -5.36 -7.67 5.49
CA LEU A 48 -4.22 -8.48 5.07
C LEU A 48 -3.03 -8.20 5.97
N ASP A 49 -2.34 -9.25 6.38
CA ASP A 49 -1.00 -9.11 6.94
C ASP A 49 0.00 -8.91 5.80
N TYR A 50 1.07 -8.17 6.06
CA TYR A 50 2.13 -8.00 5.07
C TYR A 50 3.52 -8.19 5.67
N VAL A 51 4.43 -8.73 4.85
CA VAL A 51 5.83 -8.93 5.22
C VAL A 51 6.73 -8.40 4.13
N VAL A 52 7.65 -7.51 4.50
CA VAL A 52 8.73 -7.05 3.61
C VAL A 52 9.90 -8.03 3.71
N THR A 53 10.15 -8.77 2.63
CA THR A 53 11.24 -9.74 2.55
C THR A 53 12.61 -9.06 2.50
N ARG A 54 13.68 -9.83 2.76
CA ARG A 54 15.07 -9.34 2.60
C ARG A 54 15.38 -8.86 1.18
N GLY A 55 14.71 -9.43 0.17
CA GLY A 55 14.84 -9.04 -1.23
C GLY A 55 14.00 -7.82 -1.64
N GLY A 56 13.35 -7.15 -0.69
CA GLY A 56 12.54 -5.95 -0.97
C GLY A 56 11.13 -6.23 -1.49
N ARG A 57 10.74 -7.49 -1.68
CA ARG A 57 9.35 -7.85 -2.05
C ARG A 57 8.41 -7.69 -0.86
N VAL A 58 7.20 -7.22 -1.11
CA VAL A 58 6.12 -7.13 -0.11
C VAL A 58 5.12 -8.25 -0.37
N LYS A 59 4.99 -9.18 0.57
CA LYS A 59 4.02 -10.28 0.49
C LYS A 59 2.78 -9.89 1.29
N PHE A 60 1.60 -10.09 0.71
CA PHE A 60 0.32 -9.87 1.38
C PHE A 60 -0.39 -11.20 1.55
N GLY A 61 -1.02 -11.40 2.70
CA GLY A 61 -1.71 -12.64 3.01
C GLY A 61 -2.74 -12.48 4.10
N PHE A 62 -3.45 -13.56 4.38
CA PHE A 62 -4.31 -13.68 5.54
C PHE A 62 -3.45 -14.27 6.67
N GLY A 63 -3.71 -13.92 7.94
CA GLY A 63 -2.84 -14.26 9.08
C GLY A 63 -2.63 -15.76 9.39
N ASP A 64 -3.11 -16.65 8.53
CA ASP A 64 -2.84 -18.08 8.51
C ASP A 64 -1.56 -18.45 7.73
N GLY A 65 -0.84 -17.46 7.19
CA GLY A 65 0.39 -17.65 6.42
C GLY A 65 0.15 -17.91 4.94
N VAL A 66 -1.10 -17.88 4.47
CA VAL A 66 -1.43 -17.98 3.05
C VAL A 66 -1.13 -16.65 2.36
N VAL A 67 -0.17 -16.66 1.44
CA VAL A 67 0.15 -15.50 0.60
C VAL A 67 -0.90 -15.38 -0.51
N SER A 68 -1.60 -14.26 -0.54
CA SER A 68 -2.57 -13.93 -1.57
C SER A 68 -1.88 -13.36 -2.82
N PHE A 69 -1.00 -12.38 -2.64
CA PHE A 69 -0.23 -11.79 -3.74
C PHE A 69 1.07 -11.15 -3.24
N THR A 70 1.92 -10.76 -4.19
CA THR A 70 3.24 -10.17 -3.91
C THR A 70 3.44 -8.93 -4.77
N TRP A 71 3.97 -7.87 -4.16
CA TRP A 71 4.60 -6.77 -4.87
C TRP A 71 6.09 -7.08 -5.01
N ASP A 72 6.52 -7.32 -6.24
CA ASP A 72 7.88 -7.73 -6.57
C ASP A 72 8.84 -6.54 -6.55
N GLU A 73 8.38 -5.40 -7.06
CA GLU A 73 9.13 -4.14 -7.09
C GLU A 73 8.16 -2.99 -6.77
N ILE A 74 8.63 -2.02 -5.99
CA ILE A 74 7.87 -0.80 -5.70
C ILE A 74 8.75 0.43 -5.84
N GLU A 75 8.19 1.49 -6.43
CA GLU A 75 8.87 2.77 -6.59
C GLU A 75 7.92 3.91 -6.24
N LEU A 76 8.32 4.75 -5.27
CA LEU A 76 7.58 5.96 -4.92
C LEU A 76 8.06 7.13 -5.76
N LYS A 77 7.13 7.71 -6.53
CA LYS A 77 7.29 8.99 -7.23
C LYS A 77 6.57 10.09 -6.45
N ASP A 78 6.70 11.33 -6.90
CA ASP A 78 6.19 12.50 -6.17
C ASP A 78 4.67 12.39 -5.88
N ASP A 79 3.86 11.92 -6.84
CA ASP A 79 2.39 11.86 -6.70
C ASP A 79 1.78 10.44 -6.80
N TYR A 80 2.59 9.43 -7.14
CA TYR A 80 2.12 8.06 -7.34
C TYR A 80 3.15 7.01 -6.90
N LEU A 81 2.65 5.82 -6.60
CA LEU A 81 3.44 4.62 -6.32
C LEU A 81 3.30 3.67 -7.51
N LEU A 82 4.43 3.31 -8.12
CA LEU A 82 4.48 2.23 -9.10
C LEU A 82 4.70 0.90 -8.37
N VAL A 83 3.87 -0.08 -8.71
CA VAL A 83 3.91 -1.42 -8.12
C VAL A 83 3.97 -2.45 -9.23
N LYS A 84 4.96 -3.33 -9.17
CA LYS A 84 5.04 -4.49 -10.06
C LYS A 84 4.52 -5.74 -9.34
N CYS A 85 3.58 -6.41 -9.98
CA CYS A 85 3.01 -7.69 -9.54
C CYS A 85 3.18 -8.70 -10.67
N GLY A 86 4.24 -9.52 -10.62
CA GLY A 86 4.61 -10.42 -11.71
C GLY A 86 4.93 -9.65 -12.99
N ILE A 87 4.14 -9.88 -14.04
CA ILE A 87 4.29 -9.20 -15.34
C ILE A 87 3.53 -7.87 -15.42
N CYS A 88 2.66 -7.59 -14.46
CA CYS A 88 1.81 -6.39 -14.46
C CYS A 88 2.49 -5.26 -13.70
N VAL A 89 2.41 -4.05 -14.23
CA VAL A 89 2.78 -2.81 -13.53
C VAL A 89 1.51 -2.03 -13.28
N ARG A 90 1.32 -1.58 -12.04
CA ARG A 90 0.17 -0.80 -11.58
C ARG A 90 0.63 0.55 -11.06
N GLU A 91 -0.16 1.58 -11.39
CA GLU A 91 0.04 2.92 -10.87
C GLU A 91 -1.02 3.21 -9.80
N CYS A 92 -0.56 3.50 -8.60
CA CYS A 92 -1.41 3.86 -7.47
C CYS A 92 -1.17 5.32 -7.10
N SER A 93 -2.17 6.18 -7.29
CA SER A 93 -2.16 7.49 -6.65
C SER A 93 -2.12 7.32 -5.13
N TYR A 94 -1.39 8.17 -4.42
CA TYR A 94 -1.39 8.12 -2.97
C TYR A 94 -1.82 9.45 -2.38
N THR A 95 -2.83 9.44 -1.51
CA THR A 95 -3.27 10.63 -0.80
C THR A 95 -3.04 10.45 0.68
N TYR A 96 -2.30 11.39 1.28
CA TYR A 96 -2.14 11.43 2.73
C TYR A 96 -3.41 11.97 3.39
N ARG A 97 -4.35 11.08 3.71
CA ARG A 97 -5.48 11.43 4.59
C ARG A 97 -5.21 10.82 5.96
N PRO A 98 -4.73 11.59 6.95
CA PRO A 98 -4.56 11.06 8.30
C PRO A 98 -5.90 10.58 8.82
N ILE A 99 -6.08 9.26 8.88
CA ILE A 99 -7.27 8.65 9.47
C ILE A 99 -7.21 8.96 10.97
N LYS A 100 -8.22 9.67 11.49
CA LYS A 100 -8.25 10.24 12.85
C LYS A 100 -7.85 9.27 14.00
N ARG A 101 -7.90 7.96 13.79
CA ARG A 101 -7.47 6.95 14.78
C ARG A 101 -5.95 6.88 14.98
N TYR A 102 -5.15 7.31 14.00
CA TYR A 102 -3.69 7.29 14.09
C TYR A 102 -3.14 8.56 13.43
N ALA A 103 -3.30 9.69 14.11
CA ALA A 103 -2.49 10.86 13.81
C ALA A 103 -1.03 10.53 14.20
N VAL A 104 -0.33 9.80 13.33
CA VAL A 104 1.11 9.61 13.45
C VAL A 104 1.71 11.00 13.28
N LYS A 105 2.20 11.57 14.38
CA LYS A 105 2.98 12.81 14.35
C LYS A 105 4.12 12.58 13.36
N ARG A 106 4.04 13.20 12.18
CA ARG A 106 5.19 13.28 11.28
C ARG A 106 6.37 13.81 12.10
N PRO A 107 7.58 13.23 12.01
CA PRO A 107 8.75 13.85 12.60
C PRO A 107 8.89 15.24 11.97
N ARG A 108 8.81 16.28 12.80
CA ARG A 108 9.11 17.65 12.38
C ARG A 108 10.60 17.70 12.10
N GLY A 109 10.99 17.81 10.83
CA GLY A 109 12.39 18.03 10.47
C GLY A 109 12.81 17.36 9.17
N LEU A 110 12.20 17.76 8.05
CA LEU A 110 12.85 17.64 6.74
C LEU A 110 12.53 18.91 5.94
N THR A 111 13.16 20.00 6.37
CA THR A 111 13.44 21.14 5.50
C THR A 111 14.95 21.10 5.25
N ARG A 112 15.29 21.12 3.95
CA ARG A 112 16.66 21.23 3.42
C ARG A 112 17.45 22.36 4.08
#